data_AF-A0A2A5LWU9-F1
#
_entry.id   AF-A0A2A5LWU9-F1
#
_cell.length_a   1.000
_cell.length_b   1.000
_cell.length_c   1.000
_cell.angle_alpha   90.00
_cell.angle_beta   90.00
_cell.angle_gamma   90.00
#
_symmetry.space_group_name_H-M   'P 1'
#
loop_
_entity.id
_entity.type
_entity.pdbx_description
1 polymer ?
#
loop_
_entity_poly.entity_id
_entity_poly.type
_entity_poly.pdbx_seq_one_letter_code
_entity_poly.pdbx_strand_id
1 'polypeptide(L)'
;MENHCELVEVYLTRPNEATAQRLINRKGYRKTLQEKVEVAVAMDVQKRRVDSQGFQQSKSLERLARLLDRLGQACLEFTHIEALKSSQEKQFESDARLIRRIRKSLALVLINPADTNIRQGLKIGRRATRLMASLREMDCQEKSTPTIQSNLRHVLSFQTGRMIHLLTEIADALLAANFGPAVRMQNYKQLKSAAHTFTPDNEAFGVQRLALTRSGSTIAALKAEHSTSSEVMAVYKEGQAHKVLEEISGVDRWKKVYPKVAPSVISHHVGHEGEMGSMVIEHLPGRTLESLLLNSQWDIATLLVAKLNKTLSKIWKSSWTRERAQPGYMQQLSRRMPETRQTHPDLFSEGQTICGLSRPDFIQLIEQVENLEKQVAPPFSVLIHGDFNVDNLLYDELQNRVYFIDLHRASYSDYVQDISVLMVSIYRLPIMDASARAEMMSLIKQLYQFARRFAKTSNDKFFDVRLAIALARSFATSTRFIYDRRFAKNLAFRATYLLEAVTLLNPEKPEKYKLPLEEIFSD
;
A
#
# COMPACT_ATOMS: atom_id res chain seq x y z
N MET A 1 45.47 -4.02 -7.01
CA MET A 1 44.50 -5.02 -6.50
C MET A 1 43.83 -5.69 -7.69
N GLU A 2 43.78 -7.02 -7.74
CA GLU A 2 43.03 -7.73 -8.80
C GLU A 2 41.52 -7.51 -8.65
N ASN A 3 40.81 -7.34 -9.76
CA ASN A 3 39.38 -7.09 -9.81
C ASN A 3 38.62 -8.34 -10.32
N HIS A 4 37.56 -8.75 -9.61
CA HIS A 4 36.78 -9.94 -9.97
C HIS A 4 36.18 -9.82 -11.39
N CYS A 5 35.68 -8.65 -11.79
CA CYS A 5 35.12 -8.49 -13.14
C CYS A 5 36.21 -8.55 -14.22
N GLU A 6 37.45 -8.14 -13.92
CA GLU A 6 38.57 -8.28 -14.87
C GLU A 6 38.94 -9.75 -15.06
N LEU A 7 38.94 -10.52 -13.96
CA LEU A 7 39.19 -11.95 -14.03
C LEU A 7 38.07 -12.70 -14.78
N VAL A 8 36.80 -12.32 -14.61
CA VAL A 8 35.69 -12.88 -15.41
C VAL A 8 35.82 -12.50 -16.89
N GLU A 9 36.20 -11.26 -17.19
CA GLU A 9 36.45 -10.81 -18.57
C GLU A 9 37.54 -11.65 -19.25
N VAL A 10 38.64 -11.94 -18.55
CA VAL A 10 39.71 -12.83 -19.02
C VAL A 10 39.20 -14.27 -19.14
N TYR A 11 38.47 -14.77 -18.15
CA TYR A 11 37.96 -16.15 -18.15
C TYR A 11 36.97 -16.43 -19.29
N LEU A 12 36.11 -15.47 -19.66
CA LEU A 12 35.18 -15.60 -20.79
C LEU A 12 35.88 -15.61 -22.16
N THR A 13 37.02 -14.93 -22.28
CA THR A 13 37.76 -14.83 -23.54
C THR A 13 38.83 -15.91 -23.69
N ARG A 14 39.40 -16.37 -22.57
CA ARG A 14 40.41 -17.42 -22.48
C ARG A 14 40.15 -18.29 -21.24
N PRO A 15 39.18 -19.22 -21.30
CA PRO A 15 38.89 -20.11 -20.18
C PRO A 15 40.11 -20.93 -19.81
N ASN A 16 40.57 -20.82 -18.56
CA ASN A 16 41.67 -21.63 -18.05
C ASN A 16 41.56 -21.80 -16.52
N GLU A 17 42.09 -22.92 -16.03
CA GLU A 17 41.99 -23.30 -14.61
C GLU A 17 42.75 -22.31 -13.70
N ALA A 18 43.86 -21.74 -14.16
CA ALA A 18 44.63 -20.75 -13.40
C ALA A 18 43.81 -19.48 -13.09
N THR A 19 43.02 -19.00 -14.05
CA THR A 19 42.15 -17.82 -13.89
C THR A 19 40.94 -18.16 -13.02
N ALA A 20 40.37 -19.37 -13.18
CA ALA A 20 39.29 -19.86 -12.30
C ALA A 20 39.75 -19.94 -10.83
N GLN A 21 40.95 -20.49 -10.58
CA GLN A 21 41.50 -20.58 -9.23
C GLN A 21 41.78 -19.20 -8.62
N ARG A 22 42.28 -18.24 -9.43
CA ARG A 22 42.45 -16.84 -9.00
C ARG A 22 41.12 -16.19 -8.60
N LEU A 23 40.02 -16.48 -9.31
CA LEU A 23 38.68 -16.04 -8.90
C LEU A 23 38.31 -16.68 -7.55
N ILE A 24 38.35 -18.01 -7.45
CA ILE A 24 37.93 -18.77 -6.26
C ILE A 24 38.67 -18.33 -5.01
N ASN A 25 40.00 -18.13 -5.09
CA ASN A 25 40.86 -17.73 -3.97
C ASN A 25 40.47 -16.39 -3.35
N ARG A 26 39.70 -15.55 -4.05
CA ARG A 26 39.26 -14.24 -3.54
C ARG A 26 37.99 -14.29 -2.69
N LYS A 27 37.32 -15.45 -2.62
CA LYS A 27 36.11 -15.66 -1.79
C LYS A 27 36.32 -15.26 -0.33
N GLY A 28 37.44 -15.66 0.27
CA GLY A 28 37.75 -15.37 1.68
C GLY A 28 37.97 -13.88 1.95
N TYR A 29 38.71 -13.21 1.07
CA TYR A 29 38.96 -11.77 1.16
C TYR A 29 37.67 -10.95 1.12
N ARG A 30 36.75 -11.30 0.21
CA ARG A 30 35.45 -10.64 0.05
C ARG A 30 34.60 -10.74 1.32
N LYS A 31 34.47 -11.96 1.88
CA LYS A 31 33.76 -12.19 3.14
C LYS A 31 34.34 -11.39 4.30
N THR A 32 35.67 -11.38 4.42
CA THR A 32 36.38 -10.61 5.47
C THR A 32 36.07 -9.12 5.36
N LEU A 33 36.02 -8.55 4.15
CA LEU A 33 35.66 -7.15 3.96
C LEU A 33 34.20 -6.86 4.33
N GLN A 34 33.27 -7.75 3.97
CA GLN A 34 31.88 -7.61 4.36
C GLN A 34 31.73 -7.63 5.89
N GLU A 35 32.33 -8.60 6.56
CA GLU A 35 32.31 -8.72 8.02
C GLU A 35 32.86 -7.47 8.71
N LYS A 36 33.99 -6.92 8.22
CA LYS A 36 34.55 -5.67 8.74
C LYS A 36 33.57 -4.49 8.62
N VAL A 37 32.86 -4.37 7.50
CA VAL A 37 31.85 -3.32 7.32
C VAL A 37 30.64 -3.55 8.24
N GLU A 38 30.16 -4.79 8.36
CA GLU A 38 29.03 -5.13 9.21
C GLU A 38 29.32 -4.84 10.69
N VAL A 39 30.52 -5.17 11.19
CA VAL A 39 30.95 -4.81 12.55
C VAL A 39 31.02 -3.30 12.73
N ALA A 40 31.65 -2.57 11.79
CA ALA A 40 31.78 -1.12 11.88
C ALA A 40 30.41 -0.41 11.86
N VAL A 41 29.48 -0.86 11.01
CA VAL A 41 28.12 -0.32 10.96
C VAL A 41 27.35 -0.65 12.25
N ALA A 42 27.48 -1.86 12.78
CA ALA A 42 26.80 -2.23 14.02
C ALA A 42 27.22 -1.31 15.19
N MET A 43 28.52 -1.03 15.31
CA MET A 43 29.05 -0.11 16.34
C MET A 43 28.59 1.34 16.14
N ASP A 44 28.49 1.81 14.90
CA ASP A 44 28.06 3.17 14.59
C ASP A 44 26.55 3.35 14.79
N VAL A 45 25.74 2.38 14.35
CA VAL A 45 24.28 2.38 14.51
C VAL A 45 23.87 2.39 15.98
N GLN A 46 24.57 1.67 16.86
CA GLN A 46 24.31 1.68 18.31
C GLN A 46 24.41 3.08 18.93
N LYS A 47 25.21 3.97 18.34
CA LYS A 47 25.44 5.34 18.83
C LYS A 47 24.44 6.34 18.27
N ARG A 48 23.60 5.96 17.29
CA ARG A 48 22.71 6.86 16.56
C ARG A 48 21.24 6.58 16.89
N ARG A 49 20.42 7.63 16.87
CA ARG A 49 18.96 7.48 16.94
C ARG A 49 18.43 6.82 15.66
N VAL A 50 17.49 5.90 15.78
CA VAL A 50 16.93 5.11 14.66
C VAL A 50 16.40 5.98 13.52
N ASP A 51 15.82 7.14 13.84
CA ASP A 51 15.24 8.05 12.85
C ASP A 51 16.22 9.11 12.33
N SER A 52 17.48 9.10 12.80
CA SER A 52 18.48 10.06 12.34
C SER A 52 18.94 9.73 10.91
N GLN A 53 19.21 10.77 10.12
CA GLN A 53 19.84 10.63 8.80
C GLN A 53 21.13 9.80 8.90
N GLY A 54 21.89 10.02 9.98
CA GLY A 54 23.09 9.26 10.25
C GLY A 54 22.85 7.76 10.41
N PHE A 55 21.78 7.32 11.06
CA PHE A 55 21.45 5.89 11.16
C PHE A 55 21.09 5.30 9.79
N GLN A 56 20.31 6.03 8.99
CA GLN A 56 19.88 5.59 7.66
C GLN A 56 21.05 5.49 6.67
N GLN A 57 22.01 6.41 6.75
CA GLN A 57 23.27 6.34 6.00
C GLN A 57 24.03 5.06 6.33
N SER A 58 24.22 4.76 7.61
CA SER A 58 24.96 3.56 8.06
C SER A 58 24.26 2.28 7.64
N LYS A 59 22.93 2.21 7.73
CA LYS A 59 22.14 1.07 7.21
C LYS A 59 22.22 0.92 5.69
N SER A 60 22.28 2.04 4.96
CA SER A 60 22.45 2.02 3.51
C SER A 60 23.85 1.55 3.10
N LEU A 61 24.89 1.89 3.87
CA LEU A 61 26.25 1.39 3.69
C LEU A 61 26.35 -0.13 3.94
N GLU A 62 25.69 -0.63 4.99
CA GLU A 62 25.56 -2.07 5.25
C GLU A 62 24.90 -2.79 4.07
N ARG A 63 23.80 -2.24 3.54
CA ARG A 63 23.14 -2.77 2.33
C ARG A 63 24.08 -2.73 1.11
N LEU A 64 24.78 -1.62 0.88
CA LEU A 64 25.72 -1.47 -0.22
C LEU A 64 26.83 -2.54 -0.16
N ALA A 65 27.43 -2.76 1.01
CA ALA A 65 28.47 -3.77 1.21
C ALA A 65 27.97 -5.18 0.90
N ARG A 66 26.76 -5.54 1.35
CA ARG A 66 26.13 -6.83 1.02
C ARG A 66 25.87 -6.99 -0.48
N LEU A 67 25.45 -5.93 -1.16
CA LEU A 67 25.20 -5.97 -2.61
C LEU A 67 26.52 -6.13 -3.40
N LEU A 68 27.59 -5.48 -2.95
CA LEU A 68 28.92 -5.64 -3.53
C LEU A 68 29.47 -7.07 -3.30
N ASP A 69 29.24 -7.67 -2.12
CA ASP A 69 29.57 -9.08 -1.86
C ASP A 69 28.81 -10.01 -2.81
N ARG A 70 27.49 -9.83 -2.94
CA ARG A 70 26.64 -10.62 -3.85
C ARG A 70 27.08 -10.50 -5.30
N LEU A 71 27.49 -9.31 -5.75
CA LEU A 71 28.02 -9.13 -7.10
C LEU A 71 29.36 -9.85 -7.27
N GLY A 72 30.24 -9.75 -6.26
CA GLY A 72 31.49 -10.53 -6.23
C GLY A 72 31.24 -12.04 -6.25
N GLN A 73 30.18 -12.52 -5.61
CA GLN A 73 29.74 -13.92 -5.65
C GLN A 73 29.24 -14.32 -7.04
N ALA A 74 28.46 -13.46 -7.69
CA ALA A 74 28.03 -13.69 -9.07
C ALA A 74 29.22 -13.80 -10.04
N CYS A 75 30.31 -13.06 -9.81
CA CYS A 75 31.55 -13.23 -10.59
C CYS A 75 32.17 -14.63 -10.40
N LEU A 76 32.16 -15.19 -9.19
CA LEU A 76 32.72 -16.52 -8.92
C LEU A 76 31.92 -17.63 -9.58
N GLU A 77 30.59 -17.48 -9.63
CA GLU A 77 29.69 -18.48 -10.19
C GLU A 77 29.93 -18.74 -11.69
N PHE A 78 30.61 -17.85 -12.42
CA PHE A 78 31.09 -18.16 -13.78
C PHE A 78 32.03 -19.37 -13.81
N THR A 79 32.81 -19.61 -12.76
CA THR A 79 33.70 -20.77 -12.67
C THR A 79 32.93 -22.09 -12.50
N HIS A 80 31.66 -22.04 -12.08
CA HIS A 80 30.79 -23.21 -11.94
C HIS A 80 30.11 -23.60 -13.26
N ILE A 81 30.21 -22.77 -14.29
CA ILE A 81 29.66 -23.08 -15.62
C ILE A 81 30.65 -24.00 -16.32
N GLU A 82 30.50 -25.31 -16.15
CA GLU A 82 31.46 -26.32 -16.67
C GLU A 82 31.69 -26.19 -18.17
N ALA A 83 30.64 -25.89 -18.95
CA ALA A 83 30.72 -25.74 -20.39
C ALA A 83 31.63 -24.57 -20.84
N LEU A 84 31.92 -23.59 -19.97
CA LEU A 84 32.92 -22.57 -20.26
C LEU A 84 34.34 -23.13 -20.32
N LYS A 85 34.66 -24.19 -19.55
CA LYS A 85 36.00 -24.77 -19.50
C LYS A 85 36.44 -25.38 -20.84
N SER A 86 35.47 -25.89 -21.60
CA SER A 86 35.68 -26.51 -22.92
C SER A 86 35.43 -25.55 -24.10
N SER A 87 35.24 -24.26 -23.84
CA SER A 87 34.89 -23.27 -24.86
C SER A 87 36.14 -22.75 -25.60
N GLN A 88 35.97 -22.37 -26.87
CA GLN A 88 37.06 -21.84 -27.70
C GLN A 88 37.45 -20.42 -27.29
N GLU A 89 38.71 -20.04 -27.55
CA GLU A 89 39.16 -18.66 -27.31
C GLU A 89 38.28 -17.65 -28.07
N LYS A 90 37.96 -16.53 -27.41
CA LYS A 90 37.14 -15.41 -27.93
C LYS A 90 35.69 -15.77 -28.29
N GLN A 91 35.23 -16.98 -27.98
CA GLN A 91 33.85 -17.41 -28.25
C GLN A 91 32.80 -16.51 -27.59
N PHE A 92 33.09 -15.96 -26.40
CA PHE A 92 32.18 -15.09 -25.62
C PHE A 92 32.70 -13.66 -25.46
N GLU A 93 33.36 -13.12 -26.50
CA GLU A 93 33.88 -11.75 -26.51
C GLU A 93 32.77 -10.70 -26.29
N SER A 94 31.55 -10.94 -26.77
CA SER A 94 30.39 -10.08 -26.53
C SER A 94 30.02 -9.99 -25.05
N ASP A 95 29.98 -11.12 -24.36
CA ASP A 95 29.67 -11.20 -22.92
C ASP A 95 30.79 -10.55 -22.11
N ALA A 96 32.06 -10.80 -22.49
CA ALA A 96 33.21 -10.13 -21.89
C ALA A 96 33.13 -8.60 -22.01
N ARG A 97 32.64 -8.07 -23.14
CA ARG A 97 32.37 -6.63 -23.29
C ARG A 97 31.28 -6.12 -22.34
N LEU A 98 30.24 -6.90 -22.06
CA LEU A 98 29.22 -6.54 -21.06
C LEU A 98 29.81 -6.51 -19.65
N ILE A 99 30.60 -7.53 -19.27
CA ILE A 99 31.31 -7.57 -17.99
C ILE A 99 32.24 -6.36 -17.83
N ARG A 100 32.96 -5.99 -18.89
CA ARG A 100 33.81 -4.78 -18.92
C ARG A 100 33.00 -3.50 -18.65
N ARG A 101 31.79 -3.38 -19.18
CA ARG A 101 30.90 -2.24 -18.94
C ARG A 101 30.31 -2.24 -17.53
N ILE A 102 30.00 -3.41 -16.95
CA ILE A 102 29.62 -3.56 -15.53
C ILE A 102 30.76 -3.06 -14.64
N ARG A 103 32.00 -3.52 -14.89
CA ARG A 103 33.20 -3.06 -14.18
C ARG A 103 33.37 -1.54 -14.23
N LYS A 104 33.27 -0.94 -15.43
CA LYS A 104 33.32 0.53 -15.60
C LYS A 104 32.22 1.27 -14.84
N SER A 105 31.10 0.61 -14.56
CA SER A 105 30.01 1.18 -13.76
C SER A 105 30.29 1.06 -12.26
N LEU A 106 30.85 -0.07 -11.80
CA LEU A 106 31.29 -0.24 -10.42
C LEU A 106 32.42 0.71 -10.02
N ALA A 107 33.29 1.09 -10.95
CA ALA A 107 34.31 2.11 -10.72
C ALA A 107 33.73 3.50 -10.36
N LEU A 108 32.43 3.72 -10.57
CA LEU A 108 31.74 4.95 -10.15
C LEU A 108 31.24 4.88 -8.70
N VAL A 109 31.27 3.72 -8.05
CA VAL A 109 30.89 3.59 -6.64
C VAL A 109 32.03 4.18 -5.81
N LEU A 110 31.96 5.48 -5.53
CA LEU A 110 32.84 6.12 -4.55
C LEU A 110 32.02 6.33 -3.28
N ILE A 111 32.59 5.98 -2.13
CA ILE A 111 31.99 6.31 -0.84
C ILE A 111 32.63 7.63 -0.41
N ASN A 112 32.05 8.74 -0.85
CA ASN A 112 32.48 10.11 -0.52
C ASN A 112 31.26 10.96 -0.09
N PRO A 113 31.44 12.17 0.49
CA PRO A 113 30.38 12.88 1.20
C PRO A 113 29.11 13.12 0.35
N ALA A 114 27.97 13.20 1.04
CA ALA A 114 26.57 13.30 0.62
C ALA A 114 26.27 13.51 -0.89
N ASP A 115 26.79 14.56 -1.54
CA ASP A 115 26.41 14.93 -2.91
C ASP A 115 26.98 14.04 -4.03
N THR A 116 28.14 13.40 -3.83
CA THR A 116 28.74 12.57 -4.88
C THR A 116 27.96 11.28 -5.12
N ASN A 117 27.32 10.74 -4.09
CA ASN A 117 26.64 9.44 -4.14
C ASN A 117 25.34 9.52 -4.96
N ILE A 118 24.66 10.67 -4.98
CA ILE A 118 23.42 10.88 -5.75
C ILE A 118 23.72 10.79 -7.25
N ARG A 119 24.67 11.61 -7.72
CA ARG A 119 25.04 11.66 -9.15
C ARG A 119 25.58 10.32 -9.62
N GLN A 120 26.33 9.63 -8.76
CA GLN A 120 26.85 8.29 -9.04
C GLN A 120 25.74 7.25 -9.11
N GLY A 121 24.83 7.19 -8.14
CA GLY A 121 23.67 6.30 -8.15
C GLY A 121 22.85 6.48 -9.43
N LEU A 122 22.51 7.72 -9.79
CA LEU A 122 21.78 8.03 -11.04
C LEU A 122 22.54 7.58 -12.28
N LYS A 123 23.86 7.78 -12.32
CA LYS A 123 24.70 7.41 -13.47
C LYS A 123 24.84 5.88 -13.59
N ILE A 124 24.99 5.17 -12.47
CA ILE A 124 25.06 3.71 -12.40
C ILE A 124 23.72 3.12 -12.84
N GLY A 125 22.60 3.59 -12.30
CA GLY A 125 21.26 3.11 -12.68
C GLY A 125 20.98 3.27 -14.17
N ARG A 126 21.28 4.44 -14.76
CA ARG A 126 21.15 4.66 -16.22
C ARG A 126 22.02 3.71 -17.06
N ARG A 127 23.24 3.42 -16.59
CA ARG A 127 24.13 2.45 -17.26
C ARG A 127 23.59 1.03 -17.15
N ALA A 128 23.05 0.64 -16.00
CA ALA A 128 22.43 -0.67 -15.79
C ALA A 128 21.24 -0.88 -16.74
N THR A 129 20.36 0.12 -16.90
CA THR A 129 19.24 0.06 -17.87
C THR A 129 19.74 -0.18 -19.30
N ARG A 130 20.77 0.55 -19.74
CA ARG A 130 21.36 0.36 -21.07
C ARG A 130 22.02 -1.02 -21.23
N LEU A 131 22.67 -1.51 -20.19
CA LEU A 131 23.27 -2.85 -20.19
C LEU A 131 22.23 -3.95 -20.33
N MET A 132 21.11 -3.83 -19.61
CA MET A 132 20.01 -4.78 -19.69
C MET A 132 19.37 -4.77 -21.09
N ALA A 133 19.22 -3.60 -21.71
CA ALA A 133 18.74 -3.49 -23.09
C ALA A 133 19.70 -4.18 -24.08
N SER A 134 21.01 -3.90 -23.98
CA SER A 134 22.01 -4.58 -24.83
C SER A 134 22.03 -6.10 -24.65
N LEU A 135 21.83 -6.60 -23.43
CA LEU A 135 21.74 -8.04 -23.15
C LEU A 135 20.51 -8.66 -23.83
N ARG A 136 19.34 -8.02 -23.74
CA ARG A 136 18.10 -8.48 -24.39
C ARG A 136 18.21 -8.46 -25.92
N GLU A 137 18.85 -7.44 -26.49
CA GLU A 137 19.13 -7.39 -27.93
C GLU A 137 20.00 -8.57 -28.39
N MET A 138 21.03 -8.92 -27.60
CA MET A 138 21.87 -10.09 -27.86
C MET A 138 21.08 -11.41 -27.79
N ASP A 139 20.13 -11.55 -26.87
CA ASP A 139 19.29 -12.75 -26.75
C ASP A 139 18.29 -12.89 -27.91
N CYS A 140 17.73 -11.78 -28.40
CA CYS A 140 16.77 -11.78 -29.50
C CYS A 140 17.38 -12.25 -30.85
N GLN A 141 18.68 -12.04 -31.04
CA GLN A 141 19.39 -12.40 -32.27
C GLN A 141 19.70 -13.90 -32.39
N GLU A 142 19.51 -14.70 -31.33
CA GLU A 142 19.84 -16.12 -31.29
C GLU A 142 18.67 -17.09 -31.51
N LYS A 143 17.50 -16.60 -31.93
CA LYS A 143 16.33 -17.46 -32.20
C LYS A 143 16.51 -18.26 -33.50
N SER A 144 17.36 -19.28 -33.50
CA SER A 144 17.46 -20.33 -34.53
C SER A 144 18.04 -21.60 -33.89
N THR A 145 17.26 -22.69 -33.94
CA THR A 145 17.55 -24.09 -33.56
C THR A 145 18.30 -24.35 -32.23
N PRO A 146 17.69 -25.05 -31.24
CA PRO A 146 18.34 -25.30 -29.95
C PRO A 146 19.60 -26.17 -30.12
N THR A 147 20.76 -25.59 -29.83
CA THR A 147 22.06 -26.26 -29.89
C THR A 147 22.71 -26.18 -28.49
N ILE A 148 23.68 -27.03 -28.16
CA ILE A 148 24.41 -26.95 -26.87
C ILE A 148 24.97 -25.54 -26.63
N GLN A 149 25.38 -24.86 -27.70
CA GLN A 149 25.85 -23.48 -27.68
C GLN A 149 24.76 -22.46 -27.31
N SER A 150 23.50 -22.66 -27.71
CA SER A 150 22.39 -21.78 -27.32
C SER A 150 22.06 -21.94 -25.82
N ASN A 151 22.13 -23.16 -25.28
CA ASN A 151 21.92 -23.41 -23.85
C ASN A 151 22.98 -22.72 -22.99
N LEU A 152 24.25 -22.78 -23.39
CA LEU A 152 25.34 -22.09 -22.69
C LEU A 152 25.15 -20.56 -22.72
N ARG A 153 24.76 -20.00 -23.87
CA ARG A 153 24.50 -18.55 -23.95
C ARG A 153 23.32 -18.11 -23.10
N HIS A 154 22.25 -18.91 -22.97
CA HIS A 154 21.17 -18.61 -22.02
C HIS A 154 21.65 -18.59 -20.56
N VAL A 155 22.54 -19.49 -20.16
CA VAL A 155 23.14 -19.50 -18.81
C VAL A 155 24.00 -18.25 -18.60
N LEU A 156 24.80 -17.85 -19.60
CA LEU A 156 25.61 -16.63 -19.53
C LEU A 156 24.76 -15.36 -19.51
N SER A 157 23.69 -15.32 -20.30
CA SER A 157 22.74 -14.22 -20.30
C SER A 157 22.06 -14.09 -18.94
N PHE A 158 21.56 -15.20 -18.38
CA PHE A 158 21.00 -15.21 -17.03
C PHE A 158 21.99 -14.67 -16.00
N GLN A 159 23.25 -15.13 -16.04
CA GLN A 159 24.23 -14.70 -15.05
C GLN A 159 24.66 -13.25 -15.21
N THR A 160 24.84 -12.79 -16.44
CA THR A 160 25.12 -11.39 -16.75
C THR A 160 23.94 -10.51 -16.35
N GLY A 161 22.71 -10.96 -16.61
CA GLY A 161 21.47 -10.30 -16.20
C GLY A 161 21.38 -10.15 -14.68
N ARG A 162 21.75 -11.18 -13.91
CA ARG A 162 21.85 -11.10 -12.44
C ARG A 162 22.85 -10.06 -11.97
N MET A 163 24.03 -9.97 -12.61
CA MET A 163 25.02 -8.94 -12.28
C MET A 163 24.50 -7.52 -12.60
N ILE A 164 23.80 -7.33 -13.72
CA ILE A 164 23.21 -6.03 -14.08
C ILE A 164 22.08 -5.66 -13.11
N HIS A 165 21.27 -6.63 -12.67
CA HIS A 165 20.26 -6.40 -11.63
C HIS A 165 20.88 -5.95 -10.30
N LEU A 166 21.95 -6.61 -9.85
CA LEU A 166 22.69 -6.19 -8.65
C LEU A 166 23.28 -4.78 -8.80
N LEU A 167 23.69 -4.38 -10.01
CA LEU A 167 24.14 -3.02 -10.28
C LEU A 167 23.02 -1.98 -10.12
N THR A 168 21.79 -2.32 -10.50
CA THR A 168 20.61 -1.49 -10.24
C THR A 168 20.33 -1.37 -8.74
N GLU A 169 20.40 -2.47 -7.99
CA GLU A 169 20.25 -2.46 -6.54
C GLU A 169 21.32 -1.61 -5.84
N ILE A 170 22.56 -1.63 -6.34
CA ILE A 170 23.65 -0.77 -5.85
C ILE A 170 23.32 0.70 -6.09
N ALA A 171 22.78 1.05 -7.27
CA ALA A 171 22.34 2.42 -7.56
C ALA A 171 21.23 2.87 -6.59
N ASP A 172 20.25 2.01 -6.31
CA ASP A 172 19.19 2.29 -5.35
C ASP A 172 19.71 2.45 -3.93
N ALA A 173 20.66 1.62 -3.50
CA ALA A 173 21.29 1.74 -2.17
C ALA A 173 22.05 3.07 -2.01
N LEU A 174 22.72 3.55 -3.07
CA LEU A 174 23.40 4.85 -3.08
C LEU A 174 22.41 6.02 -2.99
N LEU A 175 21.25 5.92 -3.64
CA LEU A 175 20.19 6.93 -3.50
C LEU A 175 19.58 6.91 -2.10
N ALA A 176 19.28 5.72 -1.58
CA ALA A 176 18.66 5.53 -0.28
C ALA A 176 19.54 6.04 0.88
N ALA A 177 20.87 6.02 0.72
CA ALA A 177 21.80 6.54 1.72
C ALA A 177 21.58 8.04 2.01
N ASN A 178 21.16 8.82 1.02
CA ASN A 178 20.98 10.27 1.17
C ASN A 178 19.52 10.64 1.42
N PHE A 179 18.60 10.03 0.70
CA PHE A 179 17.19 10.40 0.75
C PHE A 179 16.34 9.51 1.67
N GLY A 180 16.86 8.35 2.09
CA GLY A 180 16.14 7.38 2.89
C GLY A 180 15.65 6.15 2.11
N PRO A 181 15.22 5.09 2.83
CA PRO A 181 15.03 3.73 2.29
C PRO A 181 13.85 3.58 1.32
N ALA A 182 13.00 4.60 1.16
CA ALA A 182 11.89 4.60 0.22
C ALA A 182 12.28 5.06 -1.19
N VAL A 183 13.46 5.66 -1.36
CA VAL A 183 13.91 6.20 -2.66
C VAL A 183 14.58 5.13 -3.50
N ARG A 184 14.21 5.09 -4.77
CA ARG A 184 14.73 4.21 -5.83
C ARG A 184 14.95 5.00 -7.11
N MET A 185 15.70 4.43 -8.05
CA MET A 185 15.92 5.00 -9.38
C MET A 185 14.61 5.30 -10.12
N GLN A 186 13.60 4.45 -9.95
CA GLN A 186 12.32 4.54 -10.65
C GLN A 186 11.48 5.74 -10.17
N ASN A 187 11.46 6.00 -8.85
CA ASN A 187 10.62 7.04 -8.26
C ASN A 187 11.34 8.36 -7.95
N TYR A 188 12.68 8.39 -8.03
CA TYR A 188 13.48 9.57 -7.68
C TYR A 188 13.05 10.85 -8.40
N LYS A 189 12.76 10.79 -9.71
CA LYS A 189 12.34 11.98 -10.48
C LYS A 189 11.05 12.59 -9.94
N GLN A 190 10.08 11.75 -9.56
CA GLN A 190 8.78 12.19 -9.04
C GLN A 190 8.93 12.79 -7.66
N LEU A 191 9.65 12.10 -6.77
CA LEU A 191 9.95 12.60 -5.42
C LEU A 191 10.67 13.94 -5.48
N LYS A 192 11.68 14.07 -6.36
CA LYS A 192 12.40 15.32 -6.59
C LYS A 192 11.47 16.42 -7.12
N SER A 193 10.66 16.13 -8.15
CA SER A 193 9.72 17.11 -8.72
C SER A 193 8.71 17.61 -7.68
N ALA A 194 8.22 16.72 -6.81
CA ALA A 194 7.30 17.11 -5.76
C ALA A 194 7.99 17.91 -4.66
N ALA A 195 9.23 17.57 -4.27
CA ALA A 195 10.00 18.35 -3.32
C ALA A 195 10.20 19.80 -3.80
N HIS A 196 10.54 19.99 -5.09
CA HIS A 196 10.66 21.33 -5.71
C HIS A 196 9.38 22.17 -5.66
N THR A 197 8.21 21.57 -5.43
CA THR A 197 6.96 22.34 -5.26
C THR A 197 6.88 23.02 -3.89
N PHE A 198 7.57 22.49 -2.87
CA PHE A 198 7.50 22.96 -1.49
C PHE A 198 8.78 23.65 -1.01
N THR A 199 9.93 23.30 -1.57
CA THR A 199 11.22 23.88 -1.21
C THR A 199 11.83 24.59 -2.40
N PRO A 200 12.48 25.76 -2.20
CA PRO A 200 13.18 26.47 -3.27
C PRO A 200 14.23 25.56 -3.95
N ASP A 201 14.51 25.84 -5.23
CA ASP A 201 15.46 25.08 -6.03
C ASP A 201 16.82 24.98 -5.34
N ASN A 202 17.20 23.75 -4.96
CA ASN A 202 18.46 23.31 -4.31
C ASN A 202 18.40 22.96 -2.82
N GLU A 203 17.27 23.08 -2.13
CA GLU A 203 17.18 22.51 -0.79
C GLU A 203 17.12 20.98 -0.82
N ALA A 204 17.85 20.36 0.10
CA ALA A 204 17.88 18.92 0.26
C ALA A 204 16.57 18.45 0.94
N PHE A 205 16.06 17.30 0.49
CA PHE A 205 14.80 16.73 0.98
C PHE A 205 15.04 15.33 1.53
N GLY A 206 14.31 15.00 2.60
CA GLY A 206 14.29 13.66 3.18
C GLY A 206 13.04 12.90 2.77
N VAL A 207 13.16 11.57 2.66
CA VAL A 207 12.04 10.66 2.40
C VAL A 207 11.98 9.59 3.48
N GLN A 208 10.94 9.62 4.30
CA GLN A 208 10.72 8.62 5.35
C GLN A 208 9.59 7.68 4.95
N ARG A 209 9.79 6.37 5.08
CA ARG A 209 8.70 5.40 4.86
C ARG A 209 7.65 5.54 5.97
N LEU A 210 6.38 5.72 5.59
CA LEU A 210 5.25 5.82 6.52
C LEU A 210 4.62 4.47 6.83
N ALA A 211 4.54 3.59 5.83
CA ALA A 211 3.90 2.28 5.98
C ALA A 211 4.58 1.19 5.14
N LEU A 212 4.47 -0.05 5.62
CA LEU A 212 4.79 -1.26 4.87
C LEU A 212 3.47 -1.85 4.37
N THR A 213 3.27 -1.90 3.06
CA THR A 213 2.03 -2.42 2.47
C THR A 213 2.17 -3.89 2.13
N ARG A 214 1.06 -4.65 2.22
CA ARG A 214 1.03 -6.07 1.82
C ARG A 214 1.24 -6.27 0.31
N SER A 215 0.91 -5.25 -0.50
CA SER A 215 1.10 -5.27 -1.97
C SER A 215 2.52 -4.90 -2.41
N GLY A 216 3.42 -4.53 -1.48
CA GLY A 216 4.76 -4.04 -1.81
C GLY A 216 4.81 -2.60 -2.33
N SER A 217 3.66 -1.92 -2.35
CA SER A 217 3.50 -0.48 -2.60
C SER A 217 4.25 0.38 -1.58
N THR A 218 4.94 1.43 -2.06
CA THR A 218 5.65 2.37 -1.20
C THR A 218 4.72 3.50 -0.75
N ILE A 219 4.62 3.73 0.55
CA ILE A 219 4.02 4.95 1.12
C ILE A 219 5.10 5.67 1.92
N ALA A 220 5.38 6.93 1.58
CA ALA A 220 6.46 7.70 2.17
C ALA A 220 6.11 9.17 2.37
N ALA A 221 6.65 9.77 3.42
CA ALA A 221 6.60 11.19 3.72
C ALA A 221 7.81 11.90 3.11
N LEU A 222 7.54 13.03 2.44
CA LEU A 222 8.54 14.01 2.04
C LEU A 222 8.72 15.03 3.17
N LYS A 223 9.97 15.27 3.60
CA LYS A 223 10.34 16.21 4.67
C LYS A 223 11.36 17.24 4.17
N ALA A 224 11.26 18.47 4.66
CA ALA A 224 12.32 19.47 4.52
C ALA A 224 13.47 19.14 5.48
N GLU A 225 14.72 19.29 5.03
CA GLU A 225 15.90 18.90 5.82
C GLU A 225 16.34 20.01 6.82
N HIS A 226 15.80 21.23 6.70
CA HIS A 226 16.23 22.41 7.47
C HIS A 226 15.17 23.02 8.40
N SER A 227 13.97 22.44 8.52
CA SER A 227 13.03 22.85 9.58
C SER A 227 13.34 22.08 10.86
N THR A 228 13.52 22.80 11.97
CA THR A 228 13.61 22.21 13.32
C THR A 228 12.33 21.45 13.69
N SER A 229 11.21 21.74 13.01
CA SER A 229 10.04 20.89 12.92
C SER A 229 10.28 19.77 11.90
N SER A 230 10.10 18.51 12.30
CA SER A 230 10.01 17.35 11.40
C SER A 230 8.71 17.41 10.57
N GLU A 231 8.45 18.53 9.91
CA GLU A 231 7.17 18.80 9.25
C GLU A 231 7.12 18.05 7.92
N VAL A 232 6.16 17.14 7.83
CA VAL A 232 5.90 16.39 6.61
C VAL A 232 5.20 17.32 5.64
N MET A 233 5.81 17.52 4.46
CA MET A 233 5.28 18.41 3.43
C MET A 233 4.24 17.70 2.56
N ALA A 234 4.53 16.45 2.21
CA ALA A 234 3.72 15.68 1.26
C ALA A 234 3.86 14.17 1.49
N VAL A 235 2.89 13.42 0.99
CA VAL A 235 2.86 11.96 1.02
C VAL A 235 2.97 11.41 -0.39
N TYR A 236 4.00 10.61 -0.64
CA TYR A 236 4.19 9.81 -1.84
C TYR A 236 3.51 8.45 -1.67
N LYS A 237 2.72 8.05 -2.67
CA LYS A 237 2.09 6.73 -2.79
C LYS A 237 2.48 6.10 -4.13
N GLU A 238 2.80 4.82 -4.12
CA GLU A 238 3.11 4.00 -5.30
C GLU A 238 2.23 2.75 -5.33
N GLY A 239 1.73 2.34 -6.49
CA GLY A 239 0.87 1.17 -6.62
C GLY A 239 0.60 0.79 -8.06
N GLN A 240 -0.33 -0.13 -8.28
CA GLN A 240 -0.77 -0.47 -9.64
C GLN A 240 -1.40 0.76 -10.30
N ALA A 241 -1.10 1.00 -11.58
CA ALA A 241 -1.55 2.16 -12.34
C ALA A 241 -3.06 2.45 -12.17
N HIS A 242 -3.91 1.43 -12.32
CA HIS A 242 -5.36 1.59 -12.19
C HIS A 242 -5.78 2.07 -10.78
N LYS A 243 -5.17 1.56 -9.70
CA LYS A 243 -5.48 1.99 -8.33
C LYS A 243 -5.08 3.43 -8.07
N VAL A 244 -3.95 3.85 -8.64
CA VAL A 244 -3.49 5.25 -8.53
C VAL A 244 -4.45 6.18 -9.29
N LEU A 245 -4.93 5.78 -10.48
CA LEU A 245 -5.94 6.53 -11.21
C LEU A 245 -7.27 6.62 -10.47
N GLU A 246 -7.71 5.53 -9.84
CA GLU A 246 -8.92 5.51 -9.00
C GLU A 246 -8.80 6.51 -7.83
N GLU A 247 -7.67 6.51 -7.11
CA GLU A 247 -7.40 7.47 -6.03
C GLU A 247 -7.39 8.92 -6.54
N ILE A 248 -6.71 9.21 -7.66
CA ILE A 248 -6.70 10.56 -8.27
C ILE A 248 -8.11 11.00 -8.66
N SER A 249 -8.87 10.13 -9.33
CA SER A 249 -10.26 10.42 -9.71
C SER A 249 -11.13 10.68 -8.48
N GLY A 250 -10.93 9.91 -7.40
CA GLY A 250 -11.59 10.12 -6.13
C GLY A 250 -11.29 11.49 -5.53
N VAL A 251 -10.01 11.84 -5.44
CA VAL A 251 -9.57 13.17 -4.95
C VAL A 251 -10.17 14.30 -5.79
N ASP A 252 -10.17 14.18 -7.11
CA ASP A 252 -10.72 15.20 -8.00
C ASP A 252 -12.24 15.37 -7.83
N ARG A 253 -12.99 14.27 -7.67
CA ARG A 253 -14.43 14.32 -7.38
C ARG A 253 -14.71 15.06 -6.08
N TRP A 254 -13.98 14.72 -5.02
CA TRP A 254 -14.10 15.37 -3.73
C TRP A 254 -13.71 16.84 -3.78
N LYS A 255 -12.65 17.18 -4.53
CA LYS A 255 -12.26 18.58 -4.72
C LYS A 255 -13.32 19.41 -5.44
N LYS A 256 -14.01 18.83 -6.43
CA LYS A 256 -15.11 19.52 -7.13
C LYS A 256 -16.30 19.81 -6.21
N VAL A 257 -16.64 18.87 -5.32
CA VAL A 257 -17.82 18.99 -4.44
C VAL A 257 -17.51 19.80 -3.17
N TYR A 258 -16.38 19.52 -2.53
CA TYR A 258 -15.98 20.14 -1.27
C TYR A 258 -14.44 20.17 -1.12
N PRO A 259 -13.75 21.20 -1.66
CA PRO A 259 -12.29 21.25 -1.71
C PRO A 259 -11.57 21.10 -0.37
N LYS A 260 -12.22 21.45 0.74
CA LYS A 260 -11.58 21.58 2.06
C LYS A 260 -11.38 20.24 2.79
N VAL A 261 -11.95 19.12 2.33
CA VAL A 261 -11.85 17.82 3.03
C VAL A 261 -10.86 16.85 2.40
N ALA A 262 -10.53 17.00 1.12
CA ALA A 262 -9.64 16.10 0.40
C ALA A 262 -8.25 16.73 0.24
N PRO A 263 -7.17 15.92 0.21
CA PRO A 263 -5.83 16.43 -0.06
C PRO A 263 -5.70 16.95 -1.50
N SER A 264 -4.67 17.76 -1.74
CA SER A 264 -4.29 18.16 -3.09
C SER A 264 -3.36 17.15 -3.75
N VAL A 265 -3.67 16.72 -4.98
CA VAL A 265 -2.70 16.02 -5.83
C VAL A 265 -1.70 17.04 -6.35
N ILE A 266 -0.43 16.89 -5.97
CA ILE A 266 0.66 17.78 -6.37
C ILE A 266 1.26 17.33 -7.70
N SER A 267 1.52 16.03 -7.81
CA SER A 267 2.03 15.41 -9.04
C SER A 267 1.61 13.95 -9.09
N HIS A 268 1.50 13.40 -10.28
CA HIS A 268 1.28 11.97 -10.49
C HIS A 268 1.95 11.51 -11.77
N HIS A 269 2.20 10.21 -11.83
CA HIS A 269 2.67 9.53 -13.03
C HIS A 269 2.04 8.16 -13.08
N VAL A 270 1.37 7.87 -14.19
CA VAL A 270 0.70 6.60 -14.42
C VAL A 270 1.20 6.05 -15.73
N GLY A 271 1.78 4.85 -15.68
CA GLY A 271 2.19 4.08 -16.86
C GLY A 271 1.01 3.42 -17.57
N HIS A 272 1.31 2.46 -18.45
CA HIS A 272 0.28 1.67 -19.13
C HIS A 272 -0.43 0.69 -18.17
N GLU A 273 -1.55 0.09 -18.61
CA GLU A 273 -2.23 -0.94 -17.83
C GLU A 273 -1.30 -2.11 -17.51
N GLY A 274 -1.26 -2.50 -16.23
CA GLY A 274 -0.33 -3.50 -15.70
C GLY A 274 1.00 -2.95 -15.18
N GLU A 275 1.31 -1.67 -15.43
CA GLU A 275 2.49 -1.00 -14.89
C GLU A 275 2.22 -0.38 -13.51
N MET A 276 3.30 0.07 -12.86
CA MET A 276 3.22 0.81 -11.61
C MET A 276 2.90 2.27 -11.88
N GLY A 277 1.95 2.81 -11.13
CA GLY A 277 1.67 4.24 -11.02
C GLY A 277 2.18 4.80 -9.70
N SER A 278 2.22 6.12 -9.63
CA SER A 278 2.63 6.87 -8.44
C SER A 278 1.93 8.22 -8.37
N MET A 279 1.76 8.72 -7.15
CA MET A 279 1.21 10.04 -6.90
C MET A 279 1.82 10.66 -5.65
N VAL A 280 1.89 11.98 -5.63
CA VAL A 280 2.23 12.77 -4.46
C VAL A 280 1.05 13.65 -4.09
N ILE A 281 0.63 13.53 -2.85
CA ILE A 281 -0.47 14.29 -2.27
C ILE A 281 0.00 15.17 -1.12
N GLU A 282 -0.71 16.25 -0.89
CA GLU A 282 -0.54 17.14 0.26
C GLU A 282 -0.58 16.34 1.56
N HIS A 283 0.31 16.66 2.50
CA HIS A 283 0.22 16.12 3.85
C HIS A 283 -0.91 16.84 4.59
N LEU A 284 -1.87 16.08 5.08
CA LEU A 284 -2.98 16.60 5.87
C LEU A 284 -2.62 16.55 7.35
N PRO A 285 -2.67 17.68 8.08
CA PRO A 285 -2.41 17.68 9.52
C PRO A 285 -3.55 16.99 10.27
N GLY A 286 -3.26 16.62 11.52
CA GLY A 286 -4.24 16.08 12.45
C GLY A 286 -4.04 14.61 12.78
N ARG A 287 -4.99 14.06 13.53
CA ARG A 287 -4.96 12.68 14.03
C ARG A 287 -6.16 11.90 13.52
N THR A 288 -5.98 10.62 13.22
CA THR A 288 -7.08 9.76 12.79
C THR A 288 -8.08 9.55 13.92
N LEU A 289 -9.36 9.36 13.60
CA LEU A 289 -10.37 8.99 14.60
C LEU A 289 -9.96 7.70 15.30
N GLU A 290 -9.40 6.73 14.58
CA GLU A 290 -8.83 5.51 15.18
C GLU A 290 -7.82 5.83 16.28
N SER A 291 -6.84 6.69 16.00
CA SER A 291 -5.82 7.08 16.96
C SER A 291 -6.43 7.76 18.20
N LEU A 292 -7.41 8.64 18.01
CA LEU A 292 -8.09 9.29 19.14
C LEU A 292 -8.81 8.26 20.03
N LEU A 293 -9.51 7.30 19.43
CA LEU A 293 -10.26 6.27 20.15
C LEU A 293 -9.32 5.30 20.89
N LEU A 294 -8.26 4.82 20.22
CA LEU A 294 -7.28 3.92 20.83
C LEU A 294 -6.51 4.58 22.00
N ASN A 295 -6.31 5.90 21.95
CA ASN A 295 -5.66 6.66 23.00
C ASN A 295 -6.65 7.27 24.02
N SER A 296 -7.93 6.84 24.02
CA SER A 296 -8.96 7.30 24.96
C SER A 296 -9.17 8.82 25.00
N GLN A 297 -8.99 9.50 23.87
CA GLN A 297 -9.15 10.94 23.73
C GLN A 297 -10.59 11.29 23.33
N TRP A 298 -11.54 10.90 24.18
CA TRP A 298 -12.99 10.90 23.91
C TRP A 298 -13.56 12.29 23.64
N ASP A 299 -13.07 13.33 24.33
CA ASP A 299 -13.50 14.72 24.10
C ASP A 299 -13.20 15.16 22.66
N ILE A 300 -11.99 14.87 22.19
CA ILE A 300 -11.53 15.22 20.84
C ILE A 300 -12.27 14.38 19.80
N ALA A 301 -12.48 13.08 20.06
CA ALA A 301 -13.28 12.22 19.20
C ALA A 301 -14.73 12.72 19.06
N THR A 302 -15.32 13.22 20.14
CA THR A 302 -16.66 13.83 20.14
C THR A 302 -16.70 15.12 19.32
N LEU A 303 -15.69 15.99 19.47
CA LEU A 303 -15.54 17.20 18.65
C LEU A 303 -15.39 16.85 17.16
N LEU A 304 -14.58 15.83 16.84
CA LEU A 304 -14.40 15.31 15.49
C LEU A 304 -15.74 14.85 14.92
N VAL A 305 -16.49 13.98 15.60
CA VAL A 305 -17.78 13.45 15.12
C VAL A 305 -18.81 14.58 14.97
N ALA A 306 -18.86 15.53 15.90
CA ALA A 306 -19.73 16.70 15.79
C ALA A 306 -19.37 17.57 14.57
N LYS A 307 -18.07 17.78 14.30
CA LYS A 307 -17.60 18.50 13.12
C LYS A 307 -17.89 17.73 11.84
N LEU A 308 -17.66 16.42 11.86
CA LEU A 308 -17.94 15.49 10.76
C LEU A 308 -19.40 15.56 10.34
N ASN A 309 -20.33 15.46 11.28
CA ASN A 309 -21.77 15.56 11.02
C ASN A 309 -22.14 16.88 10.32
N LYS A 310 -21.58 18.01 10.76
CA LYS A 310 -21.79 19.31 10.11
C LYS A 310 -21.21 19.35 8.69
N THR A 311 -20.03 18.75 8.48
CA THR A 311 -19.35 18.70 7.19
C THR A 311 -20.07 17.78 6.21
N LEU A 312 -20.45 16.57 6.62
CA LEU A 312 -21.25 15.63 5.84
C LEU A 312 -22.60 16.23 5.44
N SER A 313 -23.29 16.95 6.35
CA SER A 313 -24.53 17.64 6.00
C SER A 313 -24.34 18.62 4.84
N LYS A 314 -23.22 19.34 4.79
CA LYS A 314 -22.90 20.28 3.70
C LYS A 314 -22.57 19.54 2.42
N ILE A 315 -21.71 18.53 2.49
CA ILE A 315 -21.30 17.70 1.35
C ILE A 315 -22.53 17.05 0.72
N TRP A 316 -23.34 16.34 1.51
CA TRP A 316 -24.48 15.61 0.98
C TRP A 316 -25.54 16.52 0.39
N LYS A 317 -25.72 17.74 0.94
CA LYS A 317 -26.59 18.75 0.33
C LYS A 317 -26.03 19.28 -0.99
N SER A 318 -24.72 19.51 -1.10
CA SER A 318 -24.10 20.05 -2.31
C SER A 318 -23.93 19.00 -3.41
N SER A 319 -23.74 17.73 -3.04
CA SER A 319 -23.61 16.60 -3.97
C SER A 319 -24.92 15.88 -4.22
N TRP A 320 -26.05 16.39 -3.74
CA TRP A 320 -27.33 15.71 -3.89
C TRP A 320 -27.72 15.62 -5.36
N THR A 321 -28.13 14.44 -5.82
CA THR A 321 -28.69 14.24 -7.16
C THR A 321 -29.99 13.44 -7.10
N ARG A 322 -30.86 13.63 -8.10
CA ARG A 322 -32.12 12.89 -8.25
C ARG A 322 -31.92 11.44 -8.69
N GLU A 323 -30.71 11.09 -9.12
CA GLU A 323 -30.43 9.74 -9.60
C GLU A 323 -30.47 8.76 -8.44
N ARG A 324 -31.28 7.71 -8.58
CA ARG A 324 -31.36 6.65 -7.59
C ARG A 324 -30.09 5.82 -7.66
N ALA A 325 -29.40 5.69 -6.53
CA ALA A 325 -28.27 4.81 -6.42
C ALA A 325 -28.70 3.34 -6.33
N GLN A 326 -27.84 2.45 -6.83
CA GLN A 326 -27.90 1.01 -6.60
C GLN A 326 -26.65 0.62 -5.81
N PRO A 327 -26.65 0.77 -4.47
CA PRO A 327 -25.45 0.50 -3.68
C PRO A 327 -25.02 -0.97 -3.77
N GLY A 328 -25.95 -1.90 -3.94
CA GLY A 328 -25.65 -3.31 -4.13
C GLY A 328 -24.99 -3.91 -2.90
N TYR A 329 -25.48 -3.59 -1.70
CA TYR A 329 -24.94 -4.05 -0.43
C TYR A 329 -24.81 -5.56 -0.38
N MET A 330 -25.82 -6.29 -0.85
CA MET A 330 -25.79 -7.76 -0.88
C MET A 330 -24.85 -8.31 -1.95
N GLN A 331 -24.77 -7.66 -3.12
CA GLN A 331 -23.77 -8.02 -4.15
C GLN A 331 -22.34 -7.82 -3.65
N GLN A 332 -22.09 -6.71 -2.95
CA GLN A 332 -20.81 -6.44 -2.31
C GLN A 332 -20.49 -7.50 -1.23
N LEU A 333 -21.48 -7.87 -0.41
CA LEU A 333 -21.32 -8.92 0.61
C LEU A 333 -20.98 -10.26 -0.05
N SER A 334 -21.76 -10.72 -1.03
CA SER A 334 -21.54 -11.95 -1.79
C SER A 334 -20.14 -12.04 -2.37
N ARG A 335 -19.66 -10.96 -3.02
CA ARG A 335 -18.30 -10.91 -3.59
C ARG A 335 -17.19 -11.02 -2.54
N ARG A 336 -17.46 -10.61 -1.29
CA ARG A 336 -16.50 -10.65 -0.17
C ARG A 336 -16.55 -11.95 0.63
N MET A 337 -17.62 -12.74 0.52
CA MET A 337 -17.76 -13.98 1.29
C MET A 337 -16.60 -14.98 1.13
N PRO A 338 -16.02 -15.19 -0.06
CA PRO A 338 -14.86 -16.09 -0.20
C PRO A 338 -13.66 -15.66 0.67
N GLU A 339 -13.32 -14.37 0.67
CA GLU A 339 -12.23 -13.82 1.50
C GLU A 339 -12.53 -13.98 3.00
N THR A 340 -13.78 -13.77 3.39
CA THR A 340 -14.21 -13.92 4.77
C THR A 340 -14.12 -15.38 5.24
N ARG A 341 -14.60 -16.32 4.41
CA ARG A 341 -14.54 -17.77 4.71
C ARG A 341 -13.11 -18.31 4.76
N GLN A 342 -12.19 -17.71 3.99
CA GLN A 342 -10.77 -18.06 4.08
C GLN A 342 -10.18 -17.73 5.45
N THR A 343 -10.63 -16.63 6.08
CA THR A 343 -10.17 -16.24 7.42
C THR A 343 -10.89 -17.03 8.51
N HIS A 344 -12.20 -17.24 8.32
CA HIS A 344 -13.07 -17.88 9.30
C HIS A 344 -14.07 -18.83 8.62
N PRO A 345 -13.73 -20.12 8.46
CA PRO A 345 -14.57 -21.08 7.72
C PRO A 345 -15.96 -21.30 8.32
N ASP A 346 -16.06 -21.34 9.66
CA ASP A 346 -17.27 -21.80 10.37
C ASP A 346 -18.12 -20.65 10.96
N LEU A 347 -17.84 -19.38 10.60
CA LEU A 347 -18.49 -18.24 11.27
C LEU A 347 -19.96 -18.04 10.90
N PHE A 348 -20.31 -18.32 9.66
CA PHE A 348 -21.66 -18.12 9.15
C PHE A 348 -22.41 -19.43 9.14
N SER A 349 -23.58 -19.44 9.78
CA SER A 349 -24.36 -20.66 9.97
C SER A 349 -24.85 -21.24 8.66
N GLU A 350 -24.77 -22.56 8.57
CA GLU A 350 -25.54 -23.36 7.63
C GLU A 350 -27.02 -23.34 8.02
N GLY A 351 -27.90 -23.64 7.06
CA GLY A 351 -29.34 -23.67 7.27
C GLY A 351 -29.72 -24.67 8.36
N GLN A 352 -30.76 -24.37 9.12
CA GLN A 352 -31.19 -25.20 10.25
C GLN A 352 -32.67 -25.51 10.14
N THR A 353 -33.07 -26.72 10.53
CA THR A 353 -34.49 -27.05 10.71
C THR A 353 -34.74 -27.31 12.19
N ILE A 354 -35.58 -26.48 12.81
CA ILE A 354 -35.93 -26.58 14.23
C ILE A 354 -37.41 -26.90 14.32
N CYS A 355 -37.75 -28.10 14.78
CA CYS A 355 -39.15 -28.55 14.93
C CYS A 355 -40.00 -28.36 13.65
N GLY A 356 -39.40 -28.56 12.47
CA GLY A 356 -40.06 -28.38 11.16
C GLY A 356 -40.02 -26.95 10.60
N LEU A 357 -39.54 -25.96 11.37
CA LEU A 357 -39.30 -24.61 10.88
C LEU A 357 -37.91 -24.52 10.25
N SER A 358 -37.86 -24.15 8.97
CA SER A 358 -36.60 -23.94 8.26
C SER A 358 -36.08 -22.52 8.48
N ARG A 359 -34.88 -22.41 9.03
CA ARG A 359 -34.08 -21.20 9.12
C ARG A 359 -33.10 -21.20 7.95
N PRO A 360 -33.16 -20.21 7.04
CA PRO A 360 -32.28 -20.16 5.88
C PRO A 360 -30.82 -20.04 6.28
N ASP A 361 -29.93 -20.54 5.41
CA ASP A 361 -28.51 -20.31 5.57
C ASP A 361 -28.12 -18.86 5.25
N PHE A 362 -26.88 -18.48 5.56
CA PHE A 362 -26.43 -17.10 5.35
C PHE A 362 -26.42 -16.66 3.87
N ILE A 363 -26.16 -17.56 2.92
CA ILE A 363 -26.20 -17.23 1.49
C ILE A 363 -27.63 -17.01 1.02
N GLN A 364 -28.56 -17.87 1.45
CA GLN A 364 -29.99 -17.72 1.19
C GLN A 364 -30.53 -16.39 1.76
N LEU A 365 -30.07 -15.99 2.95
CA LEU A 365 -30.40 -14.68 3.52
C LEU A 365 -29.89 -13.54 2.64
N ILE A 366 -28.67 -13.62 2.11
CA ILE A 366 -28.12 -12.60 1.20
C ILE A 366 -28.98 -12.49 -0.07
N GLU A 367 -29.35 -13.62 -0.68
CA GLU A 367 -30.18 -13.66 -1.89
C GLU A 367 -31.59 -13.10 -1.67
N GLN A 368 -32.21 -13.44 -0.53
CA GLN A 368 -33.54 -12.92 -0.15
C GLN A 368 -33.49 -11.40 0.06
N VAL A 369 -32.49 -10.92 0.80
CA VAL A 369 -32.33 -9.49 1.09
C VAL A 369 -31.93 -8.70 -0.16
N GLU A 370 -31.20 -9.29 -1.12
CA GLU A 370 -30.87 -8.61 -2.39
C GLU A 370 -32.13 -8.20 -3.17
N ASN A 371 -33.17 -9.04 -3.14
CA ASN A 371 -34.44 -8.72 -3.78
C ASN A 371 -35.20 -7.60 -3.05
N LEU A 372 -35.17 -7.60 -1.72
CA LEU A 372 -35.76 -6.52 -0.92
C LEU A 372 -34.99 -5.20 -1.11
N GLU A 373 -33.66 -5.24 -1.19
CA GLU A 373 -32.80 -4.07 -1.40
C GLU A 373 -33.26 -3.25 -2.62
N LYS A 374 -33.67 -3.93 -3.70
CA LYS A 374 -34.22 -3.28 -4.91
C LYS A 374 -35.52 -2.52 -4.65
N GLN A 375 -36.35 -2.99 -3.71
CA GLN A 375 -37.63 -2.37 -3.35
C GLN A 375 -37.44 -1.16 -2.45
N VAL A 376 -36.45 -1.20 -1.55
CA VAL A 376 -36.16 -0.11 -0.59
C VAL A 376 -35.09 0.87 -1.06
N ALA A 377 -34.83 0.91 -2.37
CA ALA A 377 -33.77 1.70 -3.00
C ALA A 377 -33.74 3.18 -2.54
N PRO A 378 -32.55 3.78 -2.45
CA PRO A 378 -32.40 5.17 -2.03
C PRO A 378 -33.12 6.14 -3.00
N PRO A 379 -33.84 7.15 -2.46
CA PRO A 379 -34.60 8.07 -3.30
C PRO A 379 -33.73 9.09 -4.04
N PHE A 380 -32.44 9.18 -3.70
CA PHE A 380 -31.44 10.08 -4.27
C PHE A 380 -30.05 9.44 -4.13
N SER A 381 -29.04 10.09 -4.70
CA SER A 381 -27.64 9.74 -4.43
C SER A 381 -26.85 10.99 -4.01
N VAL A 382 -25.76 10.75 -3.27
CA VAL A 382 -24.82 11.79 -2.84
C VAL A 382 -23.40 11.29 -3.04
N LEU A 383 -22.43 12.19 -3.07
CA LEU A 383 -21.03 11.79 -3.05
C LEU A 383 -20.72 11.12 -1.70
N ILE A 384 -20.28 9.87 -1.76
CA ILE A 384 -19.83 9.06 -0.62
C ILE A 384 -18.33 8.78 -0.73
N HIS A 385 -17.72 8.45 0.40
CA HIS A 385 -16.33 8.01 0.49
C HIS A 385 -16.17 6.59 -0.05
N GLY A 386 -17.11 5.70 0.28
CA GLY A 386 -17.10 4.30 -0.14
C GLY A 386 -16.29 3.35 0.77
N ASP A 387 -15.34 3.89 1.53
CA ASP A 387 -14.56 3.18 2.58
C ASP A 387 -14.41 4.02 3.87
N PHE A 388 -15.53 4.46 4.44
CA PHE A 388 -15.55 5.48 5.49
C PHE A 388 -15.23 4.96 6.90
N ASN A 389 -14.06 4.38 7.09
CA ASN A 389 -13.58 3.81 8.35
C ASN A 389 -12.91 4.87 9.26
N VAL A 390 -12.71 4.53 10.54
CA VAL A 390 -12.02 5.36 11.55
C VAL A 390 -10.58 5.77 11.20
N ASP A 391 -9.87 4.99 10.39
CA ASP A 391 -8.51 5.28 9.92
C ASP A 391 -8.48 6.32 8.78
N ASN A 392 -9.59 6.46 8.05
CA ASN A 392 -9.70 7.37 6.91
C ASN A 392 -10.20 8.78 7.27
N LEU A 393 -10.39 9.06 8.56
CA LEU A 393 -10.91 10.32 9.08
C LEU A 393 -9.85 11.02 9.94
N LEU A 394 -9.31 12.15 9.48
CA LEU A 394 -8.40 12.97 10.28
C LEU A 394 -9.11 14.19 10.86
N TYR A 395 -8.67 14.60 12.05
CA TYR A 395 -9.08 15.85 12.67
C TYR A 395 -7.89 16.73 13.00
N ASP A 396 -7.92 17.92 12.43
CA ASP A 396 -7.03 19.03 12.77
C ASP A 396 -7.74 19.90 13.80
N GLU A 397 -7.26 19.82 15.04
CA GLU A 397 -7.76 20.58 16.18
C GLU A 397 -7.48 22.08 16.03
N LEU A 398 -6.33 22.45 15.48
CA LEU A 398 -5.91 23.85 15.32
C LEU A 398 -6.84 24.58 14.35
N GLN A 399 -7.17 23.93 13.23
CA GLN A 399 -8.08 24.49 12.22
C GLN A 399 -9.54 24.08 12.43
N ASN A 400 -9.84 23.27 13.45
CA ASN A 400 -11.12 22.63 13.71
C ASN A 400 -11.74 22.07 12.41
N ARG A 401 -10.99 21.20 11.74
CA ARG A 401 -11.32 20.70 10.39
C ARG A 401 -11.18 19.19 10.33
N VAL A 402 -12.08 18.56 9.57
CA VAL A 402 -12.00 17.14 9.24
C VAL A 402 -11.46 16.96 7.83
N TYR A 403 -10.62 15.95 7.65
CA TYR A 403 -10.10 15.55 6.35
C TYR A 403 -10.37 14.07 6.10
N PHE A 404 -10.47 13.72 4.82
CA PHE A 404 -10.67 12.35 4.34
C PHE A 404 -9.43 11.91 3.57
N ILE A 405 -9.00 10.68 3.79
CA ILE A 405 -7.90 10.03 3.05
C ILE A 405 -8.39 8.70 2.47
N ASP A 406 -7.67 8.19 1.46
CA ASP A 406 -8.02 6.94 0.78
C ASP A 406 -9.34 7.02 0.01
N LEU A 407 -9.39 7.96 -0.93
CA LEU A 407 -10.60 8.36 -1.67
C LEU A 407 -10.89 7.51 -2.92
N HIS A 408 -10.14 6.44 -3.17
CA HIS A 408 -10.24 5.60 -4.36
C HIS A 408 -11.63 4.96 -4.59
N ARG A 409 -12.48 4.86 -3.55
CA ARG A 409 -13.86 4.33 -3.66
C ARG A 409 -14.94 5.40 -3.80
N ALA A 410 -14.54 6.66 -3.97
CA ALA A 410 -15.48 7.78 -4.03
C ALA A 410 -16.44 7.66 -5.21
N SER A 411 -17.74 7.73 -4.93
CA SER A 411 -18.79 7.56 -5.93
C SER A 411 -20.08 8.24 -5.49
N TYR A 412 -21.01 8.45 -6.42
CA TYR A 412 -22.37 8.85 -6.07
C TYR A 412 -23.16 7.59 -5.70
N SER A 413 -23.60 7.51 -4.45
CA SER A 413 -24.32 6.34 -3.94
C SER A 413 -25.23 6.72 -2.75
N ASP A 414 -25.73 5.71 -2.05
CA ASP A 414 -26.49 5.85 -0.81
C ASP A 414 -25.59 6.28 0.35
N TYR A 415 -25.93 7.39 1.01
CA TYR A 415 -25.18 7.94 2.16
C TYR A 415 -25.12 6.98 3.36
N VAL A 416 -26.07 6.05 3.44
CA VAL A 416 -26.13 5.00 4.46
C VAL A 416 -24.90 4.09 4.40
N GLN A 417 -24.28 3.94 3.23
CA GLN A 417 -23.06 3.13 3.08
C GLN A 417 -21.95 3.64 4.01
N ASP A 418 -21.60 4.92 3.91
CA ASP A 418 -20.54 5.53 4.73
C ASP A 418 -20.87 5.46 6.22
N ILE A 419 -22.13 5.73 6.59
CA ILE A 419 -22.59 5.66 7.99
C ILE A 419 -22.44 4.24 8.55
N SER A 420 -22.87 3.22 7.81
CA SER A 420 -22.77 1.83 8.25
C SER A 420 -21.31 1.37 8.43
N VAL A 421 -20.42 1.77 7.50
CA VAL A 421 -18.98 1.48 7.57
C VAL A 421 -18.39 2.12 8.82
N LEU A 422 -18.66 3.42 9.03
CA LEU A 422 -18.10 4.15 10.15
C LEU A 422 -18.56 3.57 11.49
N MET A 423 -19.87 3.32 11.67
CA MET A 423 -20.41 2.75 12.90
C MET A 423 -19.78 1.39 13.25
N VAL A 424 -19.67 0.49 12.28
CA VAL A 424 -19.03 -0.82 12.49
C VAL A 424 -17.52 -0.67 12.71
N SER A 425 -16.86 0.26 12.03
CA SER A 425 -15.43 0.50 12.19
C SER A 425 -15.07 1.09 13.56
N ILE A 426 -15.97 1.86 14.17
CA ILE A 426 -15.86 2.26 15.58
C ILE A 426 -16.01 1.01 16.44
N TYR A 427 -17.14 0.29 16.35
CA TYR A 427 -17.44 -0.86 17.20
C TYR A 427 -16.37 -1.97 17.17
N ARG A 428 -15.75 -2.20 16.01
CA ARG A 428 -14.76 -3.28 15.80
C ARG A 428 -13.40 -3.03 16.49
N LEU A 429 -13.13 -1.83 17.01
CA LEU A 429 -11.87 -1.56 17.68
C LEU A 429 -11.70 -2.51 18.88
N PRO A 430 -10.49 -3.05 19.12
CA PRO A 430 -10.23 -4.04 20.16
C PRO A 430 -10.15 -3.41 21.56
N ILE A 431 -11.14 -2.60 21.91
CA ILE A 431 -11.30 -1.92 23.19
C ILE A 431 -12.34 -2.69 23.99
N MET A 432 -11.93 -3.25 25.13
CA MET A 432 -12.77 -4.13 25.97
C MET A 432 -13.22 -3.48 27.28
N ASP A 433 -12.69 -2.31 27.63
CA ASP A 433 -13.11 -1.59 28.83
C ASP A 433 -14.55 -1.08 28.70
N ALA A 434 -15.38 -1.33 29.72
CA ALA A 434 -16.81 -1.02 29.68
C ALA A 434 -17.09 0.49 29.54
N SER A 435 -16.30 1.34 30.19
CA SER A 435 -16.46 2.80 30.08
C SER A 435 -16.11 3.29 28.68
N ALA A 436 -15.00 2.81 28.13
CA ALA A 436 -14.58 3.10 26.77
C ALA A 436 -15.60 2.62 25.73
N ARG A 437 -16.19 1.43 25.92
CA ARG A 437 -17.25 0.92 25.04
C ARG A 437 -18.55 1.73 25.13
N ALA A 438 -18.88 2.27 26.30
CA ALA A 438 -19.99 3.22 26.45
C ALA A 438 -19.74 4.52 25.66
N GLU A 439 -18.51 5.04 25.67
CA GLU A 439 -18.12 6.22 24.87
C GLU A 439 -18.21 5.93 23.36
N MET A 440 -17.70 4.78 22.91
CA MET A 440 -17.85 4.33 21.52
C MET A 440 -19.33 4.24 21.12
N MET A 441 -20.18 3.69 21.99
CA MET A 441 -21.61 3.62 21.75
C MET A 441 -22.26 5.02 21.69
N SER A 442 -21.82 5.96 22.52
CA SER A 442 -22.25 7.36 22.44
C SER A 442 -21.95 7.96 21.06
N LEU A 443 -20.76 7.74 20.51
CA LEU A 443 -20.40 8.21 19.16
C LEU A 443 -21.25 7.56 18.07
N ILE A 444 -21.49 6.25 18.17
CA ILE A 444 -22.36 5.51 17.22
C ILE A 444 -23.80 6.04 17.28
N LYS A 445 -24.34 6.30 18.49
CA LYS A 445 -25.66 6.93 18.67
C LYS A 445 -25.72 8.31 18.03
N GLN A 446 -24.69 9.13 18.20
CA GLN A 446 -24.62 10.47 17.58
C GLN A 446 -24.63 10.38 16.04
N LEU A 447 -23.89 9.44 15.44
CA LEU A 447 -23.88 9.19 14.00
C LEU A 447 -25.25 8.76 13.49
N TYR A 448 -25.90 7.80 14.17
CA TYR A 448 -27.24 7.35 13.83
C TYR A 448 -28.27 8.49 13.89
N GLN A 449 -28.26 9.28 14.97
CA GLN A 449 -29.18 10.41 15.13
C GLN A 449 -28.96 11.51 14.08
N PHE A 450 -27.71 11.76 13.69
CA PHE A 450 -27.40 12.64 12.56
C PHE A 450 -27.98 12.10 11.25
N ALA A 451 -27.67 10.85 10.89
CA ALA A 451 -28.11 10.23 9.65
C ALA A 451 -29.64 10.15 9.56
N ARG A 452 -30.32 9.79 10.65
CA ARG A 452 -31.78 9.74 10.73
C ARG A 452 -32.43 11.11 10.57
N ARG A 453 -31.83 12.17 11.13
CA ARG A 453 -32.30 13.55 10.90
C ARG A 453 -32.15 13.94 9.43
N PHE A 454 -31.01 13.62 8.83
CA PHE A 454 -30.79 13.85 7.40
C PHE A 454 -31.82 13.11 6.55
N ALA A 455 -32.07 11.82 6.83
CA ALA A 455 -33.10 11.02 6.17
C ALA A 455 -34.48 11.70 6.21
N LYS A 456 -34.90 12.16 7.40
CA LYS A 456 -36.19 12.84 7.59
C LYS A 456 -36.27 14.13 6.77
N THR A 457 -35.23 14.95 6.78
CA THR A 457 -35.18 16.20 5.99
C THR A 457 -35.16 15.93 4.49
N SER A 458 -34.58 14.81 4.05
CA SER A 458 -34.48 14.40 2.65
C SER A 458 -35.65 13.51 2.19
N ASN A 459 -36.70 13.36 3.03
CA ASN A 459 -37.89 12.53 2.77
C ASN A 459 -37.57 11.05 2.43
N ASP A 460 -36.55 10.50 3.07
CA ASP A 460 -36.10 9.12 2.90
C ASP A 460 -36.78 8.20 3.91
N LYS A 461 -37.84 7.51 3.44
CA LYS A 461 -38.71 6.68 4.28
C LYS A 461 -38.11 5.30 4.61
N PHE A 462 -37.13 4.84 3.83
CA PHE A 462 -36.57 3.49 3.98
C PHE A 462 -35.19 3.48 4.64
N PHE A 463 -34.78 4.59 5.25
CA PHE A 463 -33.48 4.75 5.92
C PHE A 463 -33.17 3.63 6.91
N ASP A 464 -34.07 3.32 7.85
CA ASP A 464 -33.79 2.31 8.88
C ASP A 464 -33.60 0.91 8.27
N VAL A 465 -34.37 0.55 7.23
CA VAL A 465 -34.23 -0.75 6.53
C VAL A 465 -32.90 -0.80 5.79
N ARG A 466 -32.58 0.23 5.00
CA ARG A 466 -31.31 0.28 4.27
C ARG A 466 -30.11 0.28 5.21
N LEU A 467 -30.21 0.95 6.36
CA LEU A 467 -29.15 0.93 7.37
C LEU A 467 -28.97 -0.46 7.99
N ALA A 468 -30.04 -1.21 8.27
CA ALA A 468 -29.91 -2.60 8.70
C ALA A 468 -29.17 -3.48 7.67
N ILE A 469 -29.54 -3.37 6.39
CA ILE A 469 -28.90 -4.11 5.29
C ILE A 469 -27.40 -3.74 5.18
N ALA A 470 -27.09 -2.44 5.19
CA ALA A 470 -25.73 -1.93 5.08
C ALA A 470 -24.86 -2.29 6.31
N LEU A 471 -25.45 -2.28 7.52
CA LEU A 471 -24.80 -2.75 8.76
C LEU A 471 -24.52 -4.24 8.69
N ALA A 472 -25.46 -5.07 8.22
CA ALA A 472 -25.24 -6.50 8.06
C ALA A 472 -24.03 -6.80 7.16
N ARG A 473 -23.96 -6.12 6.00
CA ARG A 473 -22.79 -6.18 5.11
C ARG A 473 -21.50 -5.77 5.83
N SER A 474 -21.53 -4.64 6.54
CA SER A 474 -20.34 -4.09 7.20
C SER A 474 -19.85 -4.97 8.36
N PHE A 475 -20.75 -5.55 9.15
CA PHE A 475 -20.43 -6.52 10.21
C PHE A 475 -19.83 -7.79 9.64
N ALA A 476 -20.51 -8.41 8.66
CA ALA A 476 -20.05 -9.66 8.06
C ALA A 476 -18.67 -9.51 7.41
N THR A 477 -18.46 -8.45 6.62
CA THR A 477 -17.17 -8.19 5.95
C THR A 477 -16.06 -7.75 6.91
N SER A 478 -16.40 -7.25 8.11
CA SER A 478 -15.40 -6.87 9.11
C SER A 478 -14.77 -8.06 9.83
N THR A 479 -15.45 -9.23 9.86
CA THR A 479 -14.93 -10.45 10.52
C THR A 479 -13.55 -10.87 10.00
N ARG A 480 -13.24 -10.65 8.71
CA ARG A 480 -11.93 -10.95 8.10
C ARG A 480 -10.75 -10.18 8.70
N PHE A 481 -11.03 -9.10 9.43
CA PHE A 481 -10.00 -8.29 10.10
C PHE A 481 -9.83 -8.67 11.58
N ILE A 482 -10.72 -9.50 12.12
CA ILE A 482 -10.74 -9.86 13.53
C ILE A 482 -10.11 -11.23 13.71
N TYR A 483 -9.00 -11.29 14.44
CA TYR A 483 -8.37 -12.57 14.78
C TYR A 483 -9.09 -13.28 15.93
N ASP A 484 -9.59 -12.54 16.93
CA ASP A 484 -10.31 -13.13 18.06
C ASP A 484 -11.63 -13.78 17.60
N ARG A 485 -11.70 -15.11 17.73
CA ARG A 485 -12.83 -15.90 17.22
C ARG A 485 -14.15 -15.53 17.89
N ARG A 486 -14.13 -15.22 19.20
CA ARG A 486 -15.34 -14.86 19.95
C ARG A 486 -15.91 -13.54 19.46
N PHE A 487 -15.06 -12.53 19.30
CA PHE A 487 -15.47 -11.23 18.79
C PHE A 487 -15.91 -11.30 17.33
N ALA A 488 -15.18 -12.05 16.48
CA ALA A 488 -15.60 -12.28 15.09
C ALA A 488 -16.98 -12.95 15.01
N LYS A 489 -17.25 -13.93 15.89
CA LYS A 489 -18.55 -14.59 16.02
C LYS A 489 -19.66 -13.64 16.44
N ASN A 490 -19.37 -12.72 17.36
CA ASN A 490 -20.31 -11.68 17.77
C ASN A 490 -20.68 -10.74 16.61
N LEU A 491 -19.73 -10.39 15.74
CA LEU A 491 -20.01 -9.60 14.53
C LEU A 491 -20.84 -10.41 13.50
N ALA A 492 -20.49 -11.69 13.29
CA ALA A 492 -21.24 -12.57 12.39
C ALA A 492 -22.70 -12.73 12.84
N PHE A 493 -22.94 -12.93 14.14
CA PHE A 493 -24.29 -13.01 14.70
C PHE A 493 -25.10 -11.74 14.51
N ARG A 494 -24.50 -10.56 14.67
CA ARG A 494 -25.17 -9.28 14.38
C ARG A 494 -25.54 -9.16 12.91
N ALA A 495 -24.64 -9.58 12.01
CA ALA A 495 -24.93 -9.59 10.58
C ALA A 495 -26.10 -10.54 10.25
N THR A 496 -26.08 -11.76 10.75
CA THR A 496 -27.15 -12.75 10.51
C THR A 496 -28.48 -12.27 11.09
N TYR A 497 -28.48 -11.79 12.33
CA TYR A 497 -29.68 -11.24 12.98
C TYR A 497 -30.29 -10.10 12.16
N LEU A 498 -29.47 -9.18 11.64
CA LEU A 498 -29.94 -8.07 10.82
C LEU A 498 -30.56 -8.55 9.50
N LEU A 499 -29.95 -9.51 8.81
CA LEU A 499 -30.54 -10.06 7.58
C LEU A 499 -31.85 -10.79 7.87
N GLU A 500 -31.92 -11.60 8.92
CA GLU A 500 -33.14 -12.29 9.35
C GLU A 500 -34.25 -11.31 9.73
N ALA A 501 -33.94 -10.28 10.51
CA ALA A 501 -34.91 -9.26 10.90
C ALA A 501 -35.48 -8.53 9.68
N VAL A 502 -34.66 -8.33 8.65
CA VAL A 502 -35.04 -7.67 7.39
C VAL A 502 -35.87 -8.60 6.49
N THR A 503 -35.63 -9.92 6.48
CA THR A 503 -36.46 -10.86 5.71
C THR A 503 -37.83 -11.09 6.33
N LEU A 504 -37.97 -10.89 7.64
CA LEU A 504 -39.24 -11.00 8.37
C LEU A 504 -40.11 -9.73 8.31
N LEU A 505 -39.70 -8.70 7.56
CA LEU A 505 -40.47 -7.48 7.42
C LEU A 505 -41.78 -7.73 6.67
N ASN A 506 -42.81 -6.98 7.05
CA ASN A 506 -44.01 -6.90 6.23
C ASN A 506 -43.65 -6.17 4.91
N PRO A 507 -43.69 -6.86 3.75
CA PRO A 507 -43.28 -6.28 2.47
C PRO A 507 -44.17 -5.11 2.03
N GLU A 508 -45.39 -4.99 2.56
CA GLU A 508 -46.30 -3.89 2.23
C GLU A 508 -45.98 -2.59 2.97
N LYS A 509 -45.25 -2.65 4.09
CA LYS A 509 -44.97 -1.48 4.96
C LYS A 509 -43.51 -1.45 5.45
N PRO A 510 -42.51 -1.55 4.57
CA PRO A 510 -41.10 -1.58 4.97
C PRO A 510 -40.65 -0.31 5.70
N GLU A 511 -41.28 0.84 5.44
CA GLU A 511 -41.00 2.12 6.12
C GLU A 511 -41.30 2.12 7.63
N LYS A 512 -42.09 1.16 8.11
CA LYS A 512 -42.38 1.01 9.54
C LYS A 512 -41.24 0.37 10.33
N TYR A 513 -40.30 -0.29 9.67
CA TYR A 513 -39.15 -0.88 10.34
C TYR A 513 -38.37 0.16 11.13
N LYS A 514 -37.89 -0.24 12.30
CA LYS A 514 -37.06 0.56 13.19
C LYS A 514 -35.85 -0.28 13.54
N LEU A 515 -34.66 0.27 13.29
CA LEU A 515 -33.41 -0.40 13.63
C LEU A 515 -33.28 -0.49 15.16
N PRO A 516 -33.12 -1.70 15.75
CA PRO A 516 -32.86 -1.88 17.18
C PRO A 516 -31.40 -1.54 17.50
N LEU A 517 -31.07 -0.24 17.46
CA LEU A 517 -29.70 0.24 17.51
C LEU A 517 -28.97 -0.19 18.80
N GLU A 518 -29.66 -0.14 19.93
CA GLU A 518 -29.04 -0.44 21.23
C GLU A 518 -28.72 -1.92 21.34
N GLU A 519 -29.60 -2.79 20.88
CA GLU A 519 -29.44 -4.24 20.90
C GLU A 519 -28.35 -4.72 19.92
N ILE A 520 -28.15 -4.00 18.80
CA ILE A 520 -27.12 -4.34 17.82
C ILE A 520 -25.72 -3.99 18.33
N PHE A 521 -25.57 -2.91 19.09
CA PHE A 521 -24.27 -2.39 19.52
C PHE A 521 -23.99 -2.55 21.02
N SER A 522 -24.90 -3.16 21.80
CA SER A 522 -24.63 -3.62 23.16
C SER A 522 -23.66 -4.79 23.17
N ASP A 523 -22.85 -4.96 24.22
CA ASP A 523 -21.92 -6.09 24.38
C ASP A 523 -22.50 -7.29 25.12
#